data_AF-A0A383E2E4-F1
#
_entry.id   AF-A0A383E2E4-F1
#
_cell.length_a   1.000
_cell.length_b   1.000
_cell.length_c   1.000
_cell.angle_alpha   90.00
_cell.angle_beta   90.00
_cell.angle_gamma   90.00
#
_symmetry.space_group_name_H-M   'P 1'
#
loop_
_entity.id
_entity.type
_entity.pdbx_description
1 polymer ?
#
loop_
_entity_poly.entity_id
_entity_poly.type
_entity_poly.pdbx_seq_one_letter_code
_entity_poly.pdbx_strand_id
1 'polypeptide(L)'
;ELQLPREIWQRLTWFWGFGFIGIAVINAYFVNVALSARQRFLDTGIPVPEEDISKFDCSQTLLEDLCLSAQQTMDAWVNFKLFGTLGLTLLLIVITVVILSKNIKERESGV
;
A
#
# COMPACT_ATOMS: atom_id res chain seq x y z
N GLU A 1 4.02 33.77 1.41
CA GLU A 1 3.62 32.79 2.43
C GLU A 1 2.11 32.54 2.30
N LEU A 2 1.67 31.29 2.10
CA LEU A 2 0.24 30.97 2.03
C LEU A 2 -0.34 30.99 3.46
N GLN A 3 -1.16 32.00 3.77
CA GLN A 3 -1.84 32.09 5.07
C GLN A 3 -3.15 31.30 5.03
N LEU A 4 -3.05 30.00 5.24
CA LEU A 4 -4.21 29.14 5.45
C LEU A 4 -4.63 29.11 6.93
N PRO A 5 -5.94 29.15 7.21
CA PRO A 5 -6.47 29.06 8.56
C PRO A 5 -6.15 27.71 9.20
N ARG A 6 -5.94 27.72 10.52
CA ARG A 6 -5.60 26.54 11.32
C ARG A 6 -6.64 25.42 11.20
N GLU A 7 -7.90 25.79 11.03
CA GLU A 7 -9.03 24.85 10.84
C GLU A 7 -8.81 23.89 9.66
N ILE A 8 -8.32 24.42 8.53
CA ILE A 8 -8.12 23.63 7.29
C ILE A 8 -6.90 22.74 7.43
N TRP A 9 -5.83 23.26 8.04
CA TRP A 9 -4.65 22.48 8.36
C TRP A 9 -4.98 21.28 9.24
N GLN A 10 -5.76 21.49 10.30
CA GLN A 10 -6.13 20.41 11.22
C GLN A 10 -7.01 19.34 10.54
N ARG A 11 -7.98 19.75 9.70
CA ARG A 11 -8.79 18.82 8.91
C ARG A 11 -7.95 18.01 7.94
N LEU A 12 -6.98 18.66 7.28
CA LEU A 12 -6.10 18.01 6.33
C LEU A 12 -5.16 17.02 7.02
N THR A 13 -4.56 17.40 8.15
CA THR A 13 -3.70 16.50 8.95
C THR A 13 -4.47 15.27 9.41
N TRP A 14 -5.70 15.42 9.89
CA TRP A 14 -6.55 14.28 10.25
C TRP A 14 -6.87 13.39 9.05
N PHE A 15 -7.20 13.98 7.91
CA PHE A 15 -7.48 13.24 6.67
C PHE A 15 -6.28 12.38 6.23
N TRP A 16 -5.08 12.98 6.22
CA TRP A 16 -3.85 12.25 5.92
C TRP A 16 -3.51 11.19 6.98
N GLY A 17 -3.71 11.51 8.26
CA GLY A 17 -3.52 10.56 9.37
C GLY A 17 -4.37 9.30 9.21
N PHE A 18 -5.66 9.45 8.92
CA PHE A 18 -6.54 8.31 8.65
C PHE A 18 -6.12 7.54 7.39
N GLY A 19 -5.68 8.23 6.34
CA GLY A 19 -5.16 7.61 5.12
C GLY A 19 -3.95 6.70 5.41
N PHE A 20 -2.99 7.18 6.19
CA PHE A 20 -1.81 6.40 6.56
C PHE A 20 -2.11 5.24 7.52
N ILE A 21 -3.03 5.43 8.47
CA ILE A 21 -3.49 4.34 9.34
C ILE A 21 -4.15 3.25 8.49
N GLY A 22 -4.97 3.62 7.51
CA GLY A 22 -5.56 2.68 6.56
C GLY A 22 -4.51 1.89 5.78
N ILE A 23 -3.49 2.56 5.23
CA ILE A 23 -2.36 1.89 4.55
C ILE A 23 -1.67 0.91 5.50
N ALA A 24 -1.41 1.30 6.74
CA ALA A 24 -0.71 0.47 7.71
C ALA A 24 -1.50 -0.83 8.03
N VAL A 25 -2.81 -0.72 8.21
CA VAL A 25 -3.69 -1.88 8.47
C VAL A 25 -3.72 -2.82 7.26
N ILE A 26 -3.89 -2.29 6.05
CA ILE A 26 -3.91 -3.11 4.84
C ILE A 26 -2.54 -3.75 4.61
N ASN A 27 -1.45 -3.01 4.83
CA ASN A 27 -0.09 -3.55 4.75
C ASN A 27 0.11 -4.73 5.71
N ALA A 28 -0.35 -4.61 6.96
CA ALA A 28 -0.25 -5.70 7.93
C ALA A 28 -0.99 -6.96 7.47
N TYR A 29 -2.15 -6.81 6.84
CA TYR A 29 -2.88 -7.94 6.24
C TYR A 29 -2.06 -8.62 5.13
N PHE A 30 -1.59 -7.86 4.12
CA PHE A 30 -0.83 -8.43 3.01
C PHE A 30 0.48 -9.09 3.46
N VAL A 31 1.22 -8.46 4.38
CA VAL A 31 2.46 -9.03 4.95
C VAL A 31 2.18 -10.36 5.63
N ASN A 32 1.16 -10.45 6.47
CA ASN A 32 0.83 -11.68 7.18
C ASN A 32 0.45 -12.81 6.22
N VAL A 33 -0.35 -12.50 5.20
CA VAL A 33 -0.74 -13.49 4.18
C VAL A 33 0.48 -13.98 3.40
N ALA A 34 1.29 -13.07 2.86
CA ALA A 34 2.47 -13.39 2.06
C ALA A 34 3.52 -14.18 2.86
N LEU A 35 3.78 -13.77 4.11
CA LEU A 35 4.73 -14.47 4.99
C LEU A 35 4.23 -15.87 5.35
N SER A 36 2.94 -16.03 5.64
CA SER A 36 2.37 -17.34 5.97
C SER A 36 2.39 -18.31 4.78
N ALA A 37 2.15 -17.82 3.56
CA ALA A 37 2.21 -18.65 2.35
C ALA A 37 3.65 -19.08 2.06
N ARG A 38 4.61 -18.17 2.22
CA ARG A 38 6.04 -18.46 2.06
C ARG A 38 6.54 -19.48 3.08
N GLN A 39 6.17 -19.36 4.36
CA GLN A 39 6.57 -20.32 5.39
C GLN A 39 6.09 -21.73 5.09
N ARG A 40 4.83 -21.91 4.69
CA ARG A 40 4.27 -23.22 4.30
C ARG A 40 5.05 -23.89 3.17
N PHE A 41 5.57 -23.11 2.24
CA PHE A 41 6.42 -23.62 1.16
C PHE A 41 7.82 -23.99 1.66
N LEU A 42 8.45 -23.14 2.49
CA LEU A 42 9.80 -23.41 3.02
C LEU A 42 9.85 -24.62 3.97
N ASP A 43 8.76 -24.90 4.70
CA ASP A 43 8.63 -26.08 5.57
C ASP A 43 8.71 -27.41 4.79
N THR A 44 8.59 -27.39 3.46
CA THR A 44 8.72 -28.58 2.60
C THR A 44 10.16 -29.06 2.44
N GLY A 45 11.15 -28.30 2.93
CA GLY A 45 12.56 -28.68 2.93
C GLY A 45 13.26 -28.54 1.57
N ILE A 46 12.63 -27.89 0.59
CA ILE A 46 13.25 -27.56 -0.70
C ILE A 46 14.22 -26.38 -0.48
N PRO A 47 15.53 -26.54 -0.78
CA PRO A 47 16.48 -25.45 -0.68
C PRO A 47 16.27 -24.49 -1.85
N VAL A 48 15.45 -23.47 -1.63
CA VAL A 48 15.25 -22.37 -2.59
C VAL A 48 16.06 -21.16 -2.11
N PRO A 49 16.88 -20.53 -2.97
CA PRO A 49 17.54 -19.27 -2.64
C PRO A 49 16.50 -18.24 -2.22
N GLU A 50 16.70 -17.65 -1.04
CA GLU A 50 15.74 -16.79 -0.34
C GLU A 50 15.36 -15.52 -1.15
N GLU A 51 16.16 -15.20 -2.15
CA GLU A 51 16.14 -13.98 -2.96
C GLU A 51 15.38 -14.08 -4.29
N ASP A 52 15.01 -15.28 -4.77
CA ASP A 52 14.54 -15.48 -6.16
C ASP A 52 13.18 -16.21 -6.31
N ILE A 53 12.38 -16.34 -5.25
CA ILE A 53 11.06 -17.01 -5.34
C ILE A 53 10.16 -16.38 -6.43
N SER A 54 10.28 -15.07 -6.69
CA SER A 54 9.50 -14.36 -7.71
C SER A 54 9.90 -14.71 -9.16
N LYS A 55 11.07 -15.29 -9.37
CA LYS A 55 11.59 -15.75 -10.68
C LYS A 55 11.75 -17.26 -10.78
N PHE A 56 11.48 -17.97 -9.69
CA PHE A 56 11.60 -19.41 -9.64
C PHE A 56 10.44 -20.06 -10.38
N ASP A 57 10.76 -20.99 -11.28
CA ASP A 57 9.77 -21.68 -12.11
C ASP A 57 9.07 -22.77 -11.29
N CYS A 58 7.89 -22.45 -10.73
CA CYS A 58 7.12 -23.37 -9.89
C CYS A 58 6.72 -24.68 -10.61
N SER A 59 6.71 -24.67 -11.95
CA SER A 59 6.38 -25.79 -12.82
C SER A 59 7.34 -27.00 -12.70
N GLN A 60 8.55 -26.78 -12.16
CA GLN A 60 9.54 -27.86 -11.97
C GLN A 60 9.47 -28.50 -10.57
N THR A 61 8.55 -28.06 -9.72
CA THR A 61 8.39 -28.58 -8.36
C THR A 61 7.31 -29.65 -8.28
N LEU A 62 7.51 -30.65 -7.41
CA LEU A 62 6.49 -31.63 -7.05
C LEU A 62 5.30 -31.02 -6.27
N LEU A 63 5.43 -29.76 -5.84
CA LEU A 63 4.50 -29.03 -4.97
C LEU A 63 4.12 -27.69 -5.62
N GLU A 64 3.72 -27.75 -6.88
CA GLU A 64 3.39 -26.58 -7.73
C GLU A 64 2.34 -25.67 -7.07
N ASP A 65 1.29 -26.24 -6.49
CA ASP A 65 0.19 -25.49 -5.86
C ASP A 65 0.68 -24.59 -4.71
N LEU A 66 1.57 -25.12 -3.85
CA LEU A 66 2.10 -24.36 -2.72
C LEU A 66 3.03 -23.25 -3.21
N CYS A 67 3.87 -23.54 -4.22
CA CYS A 67 4.77 -22.57 -4.83
C CYS A 67 4.01 -21.41 -5.47
N LEU A 68 2.99 -21.71 -6.28
CA LEU A 68 2.13 -20.70 -6.92
C LEU A 68 1.43 -19.82 -5.89
N SER A 69 0.89 -20.42 -4.82
CA SER A 69 0.23 -19.66 -3.76
C SER A 69 1.19 -18.68 -3.03
N ALA A 70 2.44 -19.10 -2.81
CA ALA A 70 3.46 -18.26 -2.19
C ALA A 70 3.88 -17.11 -3.13
N GLN A 71 4.07 -17.38 -4.41
CA GLN A 71 4.43 -16.36 -5.39
C GLN A 71 3.32 -15.32 -5.57
N GLN A 72 2.07 -15.77 -5.77
CA GLN A 72 0.94 -14.86 -5.98
C GLN A 72 0.70 -13.93 -4.78
N THR A 73 0.83 -14.43 -3.56
CA THR A 73 0.65 -13.62 -2.35
C THR A 73 1.79 -12.63 -2.15
N MET A 74 3.02 -13.00 -2.51
CA MET A 74 4.17 -12.08 -2.55
C MET A 74 4.00 -11.00 -3.62
N ASP A 75 3.58 -11.37 -4.82
CA ASP A 75 3.29 -10.42 -5.90
C ASP A 75 2.16 -9.47 -5.50
N ALA A 76 1.12 -9.98 -4.85
CA ALA A 76 0.04 -9.15 -4.34
C ALA A 76 0.53 -8.14 -3.28
N TRP A 77 1.41 -8.56 -2.36
CA TRP A 77 2.00 -7.67 -1.36
C TRP A 77 2.90 -6.60 -1.99
N VAL A 78 3.76 -6.97 -2.95
CA VAL A 78 4.61 -6.03 -3.68
C VAL A 78 3.78 -5.05 -4.51
N ASN A 79 2.77 -5.54 -5.23
CA ASN A 79 1.87 -4.71 -6.03
C ASN A 79 1.04 -3.75 -5.16
N PHE A 80 0.61 -4.18 -3.97
CA PHE A 80 -0.02 -3.28 -3.00
C PHE A 80 0.92 -2.15 -2.58
N LYS A 81 2.18 -2.48 -2.27
CA LYS A 81 3.19 -1.47 -1.90
C LYS A 81 3.50 -0.52 -3.06
N LEU A 82 3.67 -1.06 -4.27
CA LEU A 82 4.04 -0.28 -5.45
C LEU A 82 2.86 0.53 -5.99
N PHE A 83 1.79 -0.13 -6.42
CA PHE A 83 0.66 0.53 -7.08
C PHE A 83 -0.39 1.03 -6.09
N GLY A 84 -0.64 0.28 -5.01
CA GLY A 84 -1.66 0.65 -4.01
C GLY A 84 -1.31 1.93 -3.26
N THR A 85 -0.08 2.06 -2.77
CA THR A 85 0.35 3.27 -2.05
C THR A 85 0.48 4.47 -2.98
N LEU A 86 0.96 4.29 -4.22
CA LEU A 86 1.03 5.36 -5.22
C LEU A 86 -0.36 5.85 -5.64
N GLY A 87 -1.30 4.93 -5.89
CA GLY A 87 -2.68 5.29 -6.22
C GLY A 87 -3.37 6.05 -5.09
N LEU A 88 -3.24 5.57 -3.85
CA LEU A 88 -3.85 6.24 -2.70
C LEU A 88 -3.21 7.62 -2.44
N THR A 89 -1.89 7.73 -2.49
CA THR A 89 -1.20 9.02 -2.32
C THR A 89 -1.59 10.03 -3.39
N LEU A 90 -1.70 9.60 -4.65
CA LEU A 90 -2.19 10.46 -5.73
C LEU A 90 -3.62 10.94 -5.46
N LEU A 91 -4.52 10.05 -5.02
CA LEU A 91 -5.88 10.42 -4.64
C LEU A 91 -5.92 11.41 -3.48
N LEU A 92 -5.13 11.18 -2.42
CA LEU A 92 -5.04 12.09 -1.26
C LEU A 92 -4.52 13.47 -1.68
N ILE A 93 -3.54 13.53 -2.58
CA ILE A 93 -3.01 14.79 -3.13
C ILE A 93 -4.08 15.52 -3.94
N VAL A 94 -4.79 14.84 -4.84
CA VAL A 94 -5.86 15.45 -5.64
C VAL A 94 -6.93 16.06 -4.74
N ILE A 95 -7.38 15.32 -3.71
CA ILE A 95 -8.36 15.83 -2.73
C ILE A 95 -7.79 17.02 -1.97
N THR A 96 -6.53 16.94 -1.53
CA THR A 96 -5.84 18.03 -0.82
C THR A 96 -5.82 19.30 -1.67
N VAL A 97 -5.43 19.19 -2.95
CA VAL A 97 -5.37 20.32 -3.89
C VAL A 97 -6.74 20.93 -4.13
N VAL A 98 -7.79 20.11 -4.30
CA VAL A 98 -9.17 20.60 -4.47
C VAL A 98 -9.66 21.35 -3.23
N ILE A 99 -9.43 20.80 -2.03
CA ILE A 99 -9.78 21.46 -0.76
C ILE A 99 -9.05 22.79 -0.65
N LEU A 100 -7.75 22.81 -0.93
CA LEU A 100 -6.95 24.04 -0.86
C LEU A 100 -7.45 25.09 -1.86
N SER A 101 -7.65 24.70 -3.13
CA SER A 101 -8.11 25.58 -4.20
C SER A 101 -9.45 26.23 -3.89
N LYS A 102 -10.42 25.45 -3.38
CA LYS A 102 -11.75 25.97 -3.02
C LYS A 102 -11.67 26.98 -1.86
N ASN A 103 -10.91 26.66 -0.82
CA ASN A 103 -10.84 27.49 0.39
C ASN A 103 -9.97 28.75 0.24
N ILE A 104 -8.97 28.76 -0.65
CA ILE A 104 -8.22 29.97 -0.98
C ILE A 104 -9.14 30.97 -1.68
N LYS A 105 -9.98 30.50 -2.61
CA LYS A 105 -10.94 31.33 -3.34
C LYS A 105 -12.03 31.92 -2.44
N GLU A 106 -12.55 31.16 -1.48
CA GLU A 106 -13.56 31.65 -0.51
C GLU A 106 -13.03 32.78 0.39
N ARG A 107 -11.73 32.78 0.72
CA ARG A 107 -11.11 33.87 1.52
C ARG A 107 -10.94 35.17 0.74
N GLU A 108 -10.68 35.09 -0.55
CA GLU A 108 -10.60 36.28 -1.41
C GLU A 108 -11.99 36.88 -1.69
N SER A 109 -13.06 36.08 -1.65
CA SER A 109 -14.42 36.53 -1.98
C SER A 109 -15.24 37.08 -0.81
N GLY A 110 -14.71 37.13 0.42
CA GLY A 110 -15.32 37.87 1.54
C GLY A 110 -16.84 37.70 1.71
N VAL A 111 -17.29 36.48 2.05
CA VAL A 111 -18.59 36.21 2.68
C VAL A 111 -18.35 35.38 3.93
#